data_AF-A0A9P1MLT1-F1
#
_entry.id   AF-A0A9P1MLT1-F1
#
_cell.length_a   1.000
_cell.length_b   1.000
_cell.length_c   1.000
_cell.angle_alpha   90.00
_cell.angle_beta   90.00
_cell.angle_gamma   90.00
#
_symmetry.space_group_name_H-M   'P 1'
#
loop_
_entity.id
_entity.type
_entity.pdbx_description
1 polymer ?
#
loop_
_entity_poly.entity_id
_entity_poly.type
_entity_poly.pdbx_seq_one_letter_code
_entity_poly.pdbx_strand_id
1 'polypeptide(L)'
;MLRIALVLFLVHLSSAEWYCGVYSVDSFLSRVLCYPSTYSNEINQCCRIHDRDYDDIEAKRCDLMQTYCTHKRTVSDEQFCSCLKGVPSLYVRAIVAPTFCGVVNVFSFFKNIF
;
A
#
# COMPACT_ATOMS: atom_id res chain seq x y z
N MET A 1 -12.81 30.80 5.72
CA MET A 1 -12.56 29.79 6.78
C MET A 1 -12.36 28.38 6.21
N LEU A 2 -13.21 27.89 5.29
CA LEU A 2 -13.06 26.56 4.64
C LEU A 2 -11.68 26.33 3.98
N ARG A 3 -11.14 27.34 3.30
CA ARG A 3 -9.82 27.27 2.62
C ARG A 3 -8.65 27.11 3.60
N ILE A 4 -8.72 27.73 4.77
CA ILE A 4 -7.67 27.65 5.80
C ILE A 4 -7.72 26.27 6.48
N ALA A 5 -8.93 25.78 6.78
CA ALA A 5 -9.11 24.42 7.29
C ALA A 5 -8.62 23.35 6.30
N LEU A 6 -8.89 23.52 5.00
CA LEU A 6 -8.39 22.64 3.95
C LEU A 6 -6.85 22.65 3.89
N VAL A 7 -6.23 23.83 3.94
CA VAL A 7 -4.76 23.96 3.95
C VAL A 7 -4.15 23.32 5.18
N LEU A 8 -4.72 23.55 6.38
CA LEU A 8 -4.24 22.92 7.62
C LEU A 8 -4.40 21.40 7.61
N PHE A 9 -5.49 20.89 7.03
CA PHE A 9 -5.72 19.47 6.81
C PHE A 9 -4.68 18.86 5.86
N LEU A 10 -4.39 19.54 4.73
CA LEU A 10 -3.37 19.11 3.77
C LEU A 10 -1.95 19.13 4.36
N VAL A 11 -1.63 20.10 5.23
CA VAL A 11 -0.33 20.19 5.92
C VAL A 11 -0.18 19.08 6.98
N HIS A 12 -1.24 18.75 7.73
CA HIS A 12 -1.21 17.59 8.64
C HIS A 12 -1.00 16.27 7.91
N LEU A 13 -1.53 16.17 6.69
CA LEU A 13 -1.31 15.03 5.82
C LEU A 13 0.09 15.00 5.17
N SER A 14 1.02 15.91 5.46
CA SER A 14 2.33 15.98 4.77
C SER A 14 3.56 15.75 5.66
N SER A 15 3.42 15.54 6.97
CA SER A 15 4.54 15.62 7.92
C SER A 15 5.30 14.30 8.18
N ALA A 16 4.81 13.16 7.68
CA ALA A 16 5.51 11.88 7.78
C ALA A 16 5.75 11.28 6.38
N GLU A 17 6.87 10.56 6.22
CA GLU A 17 7.15 9.77 5.01
C GLU A 17 6.03 8.74 4.81
N TRP A 18 5.46 8.66 3.60
CA TRP A 18 4.31 7.83 3.28
C TRP A 18 4.63 6.95 2.09
N TYR A 19 4.55 5.64 2.29
CA TYR A 19 4.93 4.60 1.34
C TYR A 19 3.73 3.96 0.64
N CYS A 20 2.52 4.09 1.20
CA CYS A 20 1.36 3.48 0.56
C CYS A 20 1.00 4.22 -0.75
N GLY A 21 1.17 3.57 -1.90
CA GLY A 21 0.81 4.09 -3.23
C GLY A 21 2.05 4.39 -4.08
N VAL A 22 1.93 4.18 -5.39
CA VAL A 22 3.06 4.21 -6.34
C VAL A 22 3.39 5.62 -6.83
N TYR A 23 2.37 6.45 -7.03
CA TYR A 23 2.50 7.82 -7.52
C TYR A 23 1.82 8.81 -6.59
N SER A 24 2.16 10.10 -6.71
CA SER A 24 1.68 11.18 -5.84
C SER A 24 0.15 11.21 -5.61
N VAL A 25 -0.65 10.89 -6.63
CA VAL A 25 -2.12 10.81 -6.51
C VAL A 25 -2.55 9.59 -5.69
N ASP A 26 -1.99 8.42 -5.97
CA ASP A 26 -2.30 7.19 -5.24
C ASP A 26 -1.84 7.28 -3.79
N SER A 27 -0.69 7.93 -3.54
CA SER A 27 -0.17 8.23 -2.21
C SER A 27 -1.07 9.21 -1.45
N PHE A 28 -1.70 10.17 -2.11
CA PHE A 28 -2.67 11.05 -1.46
C PHE A 28 -3.97 10.30 -1.12
N LEU A 29 -4.52 9.55 -2.07
CA LEU A 29 -5.76 8.81 -1.88
C LEU A 29 -5.64 7.74 -0.79
N SER A 30 -4.52 7.02 -0.77
CA SER A 30 -4.22 6.05 0.29
C SER A 30 -4.13 6.73 1.66
N ARG A 31 -3.56 7.94 1.72
CA ARG A 31 -3.48 8.71 2.97
C ARG A 31 -4.84 9.18 3.46
N VAL A 32 -5.71 9.62 2.55
CA VAL A 32 -7.11 9.97 2.86
C VAL A 32 -7.89 8.75 3.33
N LEU A 33 -7.71 7.61 2.67
CA LEU A 33 -8.31 6.34 3.09
C LEU A 33 -7.87 5.93 4.50
N CYS A 34 -6.60 6.13 4.84
CA CYS A 34 -6.05 5.76 6.14
C CYS A 34 -6.30 6.80 7.24
N TYR A 35 -6.68 8.04 6.89
CA TYR A 35 -6.86 9.15 7.83
C TYR A 35 -7.78 8.85 9.02
N PRO A 36 -8.91 8.12 8.88
CA PRO A 36 -9.76 7.80 10.03
C PRO A 36 -9.12 6.83 11.03
N SER A 37 -8.00 6.20 10.67
CA SER A 37 -7.29 5.25 11.53
C SER A 37 -6.21 5.94 12.36
N THR A 38 -6.16 5.64 13.65
CA THR A 38 -5.01 6.01 14.52
C THR A 38 -3.77 5.16 14.26
N TYR A 39 -3.87 4.13 13.40
CA TYR A 39 -2.81 3.16 13.09
C TYR A 39 -2.13 3.47 11.75
N SER A 40 -2.01 4.75 11.40
CA SER A 40 -1.41 5.16 10.13
C SER A 40 0.03 4.68 9.99
N ASN A 41 0.80 4.61 11.09
CA ASN A 41 2.19 4.18 11.08
C ASN A 41 2.32 2.68 10.78
N GLU A 42 1.45 1.85 11.36
CA GLU A 42 1.42 0.41 11.15
C GLU A 42 0.99 0.07 9.72
N ILE A 43 0.00 0.78 9.19
CA ILE A 43 -0.41 0.63 7.79
C ILE A 43 0.75 1.01 6.86
N ASN A 44 1.36 2.17 7.10
CA ASN A 44 2.49 2.67 6.32
C ASN A 44 3.70 1.73 6.38
N GLN A 45 3.91 1.08 7.53
CA GLN A 45 4.95 0.07 7.70
C GLN A 45 4.70 -1.16 6.83
N CYS A 46 3.44 -1.63 6.73
CA CYS A 46 3.09 -2.71 5.82
C CYS A 46 3.41 -2.33 4.36
N CYS A 47 3.06 -1.11 3.94
CA CYS A 47 3.36 -0.62 2.59
C CYS A 47 4.87 -0.53 2.33
N ARG A 48 5.66 0.00 3.28
CA ARG A 48 7.11 0.09 3.14
C ARG A 48 7.79 -1.28 2.96
N ILE A 49 7.31 -2.30 3.66
CA ILE A 49 7.82 -3.67 3.50
C ILE A 49 7.45 -4.21 2.13
N HIS A 50 6.19 -4.02 1.71
CA HIS A 50 5.69 -4.45 0.40
C HIS A 50 6.45 -3.81 -0.77
N ASP A 51 6.70 -2.50 -0.72
CA ASP A 51 7.48 -1.80 -1.74
C ASP A 51 8.91 -2.36 -1.85
N ARG A 52 9.56 -2.61 -0.70
CA ARG A 52 10.90 -3.19 -0.67
C ARG A 52 10.93 -4.59 -1.29
N ASP A 53 9.94 -5.43 -0.98
CA ASP A 53 9.84 -6.76 -1.58
C ASP A 53 9.72 -6.65 -3.11
N TYR A 54 8.94 -5.70 -3.61
CA TYR A 54 8.79 -5.46 -5.06
C TYR A 54 10.09 -4.94 -5.70
N ASP A 55 10.81 -4.03 -5.05
CA ASP A 55 12.12 -3.58 -5.50
C ASP A 55 13.10 -4.76 -5.64
N ASP A 56 13.15 -5.63 -4.63
CA ASP A 56 14.00 -6.83 -4.62
C ASP A 56 13.60 -7.86 -5.69
N ILE A 57 12.30 -7.98 -5.98
CA ILE A 57 11.79 -8.83 -7.05
C ILE A 57 12.18 -8.28 -8.42
N GLU A 58 11.96 -6.98 -8.65
CA GLU A 58 12.22 -6.33 -9.94
C GLU A 58 13.72 -6.24 -10.26
N ALA A 59 14.57 -6.07 -9.24
CA ALA A 59 16.02 -6.13 -9.38
C ALA A 59 16.53 -7.49 -9.92
N LYS A 60 15.77 -8.58 -9.74
CA LYS A 60 16.14 -9.94 -10.19
C LYS A 60 15.81 -10.23 -11.65
N ARG A 61 15.51 -9.22 -12.47
CA ARG A 61 15.27 -9.35 -13.92
C ARG A 61 14.15 -10.33 -14.26
N CYS A 62 12.92 -9.91 -13.94
CA CYS A 62 11.71 -10.70 -14.20
C CYS A 62 11.47 -11.01 -15.68
N ASP A 63 12.14 -10.29 -16.60
CA ASP A 63 12.18 -10.60 -18.03
C ASP A 63 12.77 -11.98 -18.35
N LEU A 64 13.65 -12.51 -17.49
CA LEU A 64 14.29 -13.82 -17.69
C LEU A 64 13.69 -14.94 -16.84
N MET A 65 13.00 -14.61 -15.73
CA MET A 65 12.49 -15.57 -14.75
C MET A 65 11.05 -15.23 -14.31
N GLN A 66 10.15 -15.07 -15.27
CA GLN A 66 8.76 -14.64 -15.02
C GLN A 66 8.05 -15.51 -13.97
N THR A 67 8.13 -16.85 -14.06
CA THR A 67 7.49 -17.76 -13.09
C THR A 67 7.97 -17.53 -11.65
N TYR A 68 9.26 -17.27 -11.46
CA TYR A 68 9.82 -16.95 -10.14
C TYR A 68 9.26 -15.63 -9.60
N CYS A 69 9.24 -14.60 -10.44
CA CYS A 69 8.72 -13.29 -10.06
C CYS A 69 7.22 -13.33 -9.75
N THR A 70 6.42 -14.03 -10.56
CA THR A 70 4.99 -14.24 -10.30
C THR A 70 4.78 -14.86 -8.93
N HIS A 71 5.47 -15.95 -8.62
CA HIS A 71 5.35 -16.59 -7.31
C HIS A 71 5.77 -15.65 -6.17
N LYS A 72 6.87 -14.90 -6.32
CA LYS A 72 7.34 -13.96 -5.29
C LYS A 72 6.41 -12.78 -5.07
N ARG A 73 5.80 -12.22 -6.13
CA ARG A 73 4.79 -11.16 -6.02
C ARG A 73 3.57 -11.66 -5.26
N THR A 74 3.04 -12.84 -5.60
CA THR A 74 1.92 -13.44 -4.86
C THR A 74 2.24 -13.59 -3.37
N VAL A 75 3.43 -14.10 -3.02
CA VAL A 75 3.84 -14.25 -1.62
C VAL A 75 3.95 -12.89 -0.92
N SER A 76 4.51 -11.87 -1.57
CA SER A 76 4.61 -10.52 -0.99
C SER A 76 3.22 -9.90 -0.79
N ASP A 77 2.31 -10.03 -1.76
CA ASP A 77 0.93 -9.54 -1.64
C ASP A 77 0.17 -10.22 -0.48
N GLU A 78 0.34 -11.54 -0.31
CA GLU A 78 -0.23 -12.29 0.81
C GLU A 78 0.31 -11.80 2.16
N GLN A 79 1.62 -11.55 2.25
CA GLN A 79 2.26 -11.02 3.45
C GLN A 79 1.78 -9.60 3.78
N PHE A 80 1.69 -8.74 2.77
CA PHE A 80 1.13 -7.40 2.91
C PHE A 80 -0.32 -7.43 3.42
N CYS A 81 -1.16 -8.28 2.82
CA CYS A 81 -2.54 -8.46 3.27
C CYS A 81 -2.63 -9.00 4.70
N SER A 82 -1.75 -9.93 5.07
CA SER A 82 -1.67 -10.44 6.44
C SER A 82 -1.26 -9.34 7.43
N CYS A 83 -0.27 -8.52 7.06
CA CYS A 83 0.17 -7.36 7.85
C CYS A 83 -0.99 -6.41 8.16
N LEU A 84 -1.77 -6.01 7.14
CA LEU A 84 -2.92 -5.12 7.33
C LEU A 84 -4.02 -5.74 8.18
N LYS A 85 -4.31 -7.04 8.01
CA LYS A 85 -5.29 -7.77 8.84
C LYS A 85 -4.84 -7.89 10.30
N GLY A 86 -3.54 -7.88 10.56
CA GLY A 86 -2.95 -7.91 11.90
C GLY A 86 -3.17 -6.62 12.71
N VAL A 87 -3.31 -5.47 12.05
CA VAL A 87 -3.49 -4.17 12.71
C VAL A 87 -4.71 -4.19 13.64
N PRO A 88 -4.60 -3.75 14.92
CA PRO A 88 -5.68 -3.84 15.90
C PRO A 88 -6.74 -2.74 15.74
N SER A 89 -7.28 -2.60 14.53
CA SER A 89 -8.36 -1.66 14.21
C SER A 89 -9.42 -2.31 13.34
N LEU A 90 -10.69 -2.23 13.78
CA LEU A 90 -11.83 -2.71 13.01
C LEU A 90 -11.96 -1.98 11.67
N TYR A 91 -11.75 -0.66 11.66
CA TYR A 91 -11.75 0.13 10.42
C TYR A 91 -10.68 -0.37 9.46
N VAL A 92 -9.47 -0.63 9.97
CA VAL A 92 -8.38 -1.15 9.12
C VAL A 92 -8.74 -2.52 8.56
N ARG A 93 -9.24 -3.44 9.37
CA ARG A 93 -9.59 -4.81 8.94
C ARG A 93 -10.78 -4.85 7.99
N ALA A 94 -11.76 -3.98 8.17
CA ALA A 94 -13.01 -3.98 7.40
C ALA A 94 -12.97 -3.12 6.14
N ILE A 95 -12.18 -2.04 6.12
CA ILE A 95 -12.17 -1.06 5.03
C ILE A 95 -10.79 -0.99 4.37
N VAL A 96 -9.75 -0.72 5.14
CA VAL A 96 -8.40 -0.46 4.59
C VAL A 96 -7.82 -1.73 3.97
N ALA A 97 -7.78 -2.84 4.72
CA ALA A 97 -7.19 -4.10 4.27
C ALA A 97 -7.89 -4.66 3.01
N PRO A 98 -9.23 -4.76 2.94
CA PRO A 98 -9.89 -5.23 1.72
C PRO A 98 -9.62 -4.32 0.52
N THR A 99 -9.57 -2.99 0.73
CA THR A 99 -9.29 -2.03 -0.36
C THR A 99 -7.89 -2.24 -0.93
N PHE A 100 -6.86 -2.22 -0.07
CA PHE A 100 -5.48 -2.41 -0.51
C PHE A 100 -5.23 -3.81 -1.09
N CYS A 101 -5.74 -4.86 -0.44
CA CYS A 101 -5.65 -6.24 -0.93
C CYS A 101 -6.31 -6.41 -2.31
N GLY A 102 -7.46 -5.76 -2.53
CA GLY A 102 -8.11 -5.75 -3.84
C GLY A 102 -7.21 -5.12 -4.91
N VAL A 103 -6.62 -3.97 -4.61
CA VAL A 103 -5.74 -3.25 -5.56
C VAL A 103 -4.51 -4.08 -5.92
N VAL A 104 -3.77 -4.62 -4.94
CA VAL A 104 -2.56 -5.41 -5.23
C VAL A 104 -2.86 -6.69 -5.99
N ASN A 105 -3.97 -7.37 -5.67
CA ASN A 105 -4.40 -8.56 -6.41
C ASN A 105 -4.72 -8.26 -7.88
N VAL A 106 -5.43 -7.15 -8.13
CA VAL A 106 -5.72 -6.69 -9.50
C VAL A 106 -4.42 -6.34 -10.23
N PHE A 107 -3.50 -5.63 -9.58
CA PHE A 107 -2.24 -5.24 -10.19
C PHE A 107 -1.34 -6.44 -10.51
N SER A 108 -1.22 -7.39 -9.58
CA SER A 108 -0.50 -8.65 -9.79
C SER A 108 -1.11 -9.50 -10.90
N PHE A 109 -2.45 -9.55 -11.01
CA PHE A 109 -3.11 -10.21 -12.13
C PHE A 109 -2.65 -9.65 -13.48
N PHE A 110 -2.62 -8.31 -13.63
CA PHE A 110 -2.13 -7.68 -14.85
C PHE A 110 -0.63 -7.93 -15.10
N LYS A 111 0.22 -7.82 -14.08
CA LYS A 111 1.68 -8.08 -14.17
C LYS A 111 2.06 -9.55 -14.43
N ASN A 112 1.11 -10.48 -14.24
CA ASN A 112 1.32 -11.90 -14.52
C ASN A 112 0.84 -12.31 -15.91
N ILE A 113 -0.07 -11.55 -16.51
CA ILE A 113 -0.62 -11.81 -17.85
C ILE A 113 0.21 -11.14 -18.95
N PHE A 114 0.70 -9.93 -18.69
CA PHE A 114 1.52 -9.13 -19.59
C PHE A 114 2.97 -9.09 -19.14
#